data_AF-A0A8C6H195-F1
#
_entry.id   AF-A0A8C6H195-F1
#
_cell.length_a   1.000
_cell.length_b   1.000
_cell.length_c   1.000
_cell.angle_alpha   90.00
_cell.angle_beta   90.00
_cell.angle_gamma   90.00
#
_symmetry.space_group_name_H-M   'P 1'
#
loop_
_entity.id
_entity.type
_entity.pdbx_description
1 polymer ?
#
loop_
_entity_poly.entity_id
_entity_poly.type
_entity_poly.pdbx_seq_one_letter_code
_entity_poly.pdbx_strand_id
1 'polypeptide(L)'
;MAASGEEDMSELSPAAAPNLDWYEKPEETHVPEVDLETVIPPAQEPSNPAEPFCPRDLVPVVFPGPVSQEDCCQFTCELLKHIMYQRHQLPLPYEQLKHFYRKAPQAEDTARKKAWLATEARNRKCQQALAELESVLSHLRDFFARTLVPQVLILLGGNALSPKEFYELDLSRLAPFSVDQGLNTAACLRRLFRAIFLADPFSEMQTPPLMGTIVMVQGHRDCGEDWFQPKLNYRVPSRGHKLTVTLSCGRPSVPVMASEDYIWFQAPVTLKGFHE
;
A
#
# COMPACT_ATOMS: atom_id res chain seq x y z
N MET A 1 54.08 -37.94 14.74
CA MET A 1 54.23 -37.09 15.94
C MET A 1 54.19 -35.64 15.49
N ALA A 2 53.57 -34.79 16.31
CA ALA A 2 53.15 -33.41 16.07
C ALA A 2 54.30 -32.45 15.66
N ALA A 3 53.99 -31.47 14.78
CA ALA A 3 53.92 -29.99 15.03
C ALA A 3 55.29 -29.36 15.31
N SER A 4 55.73 -28.22 14.76
CA SER A 4 55.15 -26.92 14.36
C SER A 4 56.31 -26.16 13.66
N GLY A 5 56.22 -25.14 12.80
CA GLY A 5 55.26 -24.04 12.57
C GLY A 5 56.10 -22.74 12.31
N GLU A 6 55.56 -21.82 11.51
CA GLU A 6 55.94 -20.39 11.30
C GLU A 6 57.07 -20.08 10.26
N GLU A 7 56.77 -19.57 9.05
CA GLU A 7 56.21 -18.26 8.58
C GLU A 7 57.35 -17.29 8.18
N ASP A 8 57.69 -17.16 6.90
CA ASP A 8 57.13 -16.34 5.80
C ASP A 8 57.65 -14.89 5.75
N MET A 9 58.03 -14.51 4.54
CA MET A 9 59.07 -13.53 4.20
C MET A 9 58.41 -12.24 3.69
N SER A 10 58.59 -11.14 4.40
CA SER A 10 58.08 -9.81 4.01
C SER A 10 59.14 -9.00 3.26
N GLU A 11 58.83 -8.62 2.02
CA GLU A 11 59.58 -7.69 1.16
C GLU A 11 59.17 -6.22 1.36
N LEU A 12 60.07 -5.33 0.92
CA LEU A 12 60.20 -3.91 1.26
C LEU A 12 59.19 -2.93 0.60
N SER A 13 58.97 -1.84 1.33
CA SER A 13 58.33 -0.51 1.12
C SER A 13 58.67 0.26 -0.19
N PRO A 14 58.16 1.51 -0.48
CA PRO A 14 57.39 2.43 0.38
C PRO A 14 56.22 3.23 -0.27
N ALA A 15 55.31 3.69 0.60
CA ALA A 15 54.29 4.71 0.33
C ALA A 15 54.83 6.12 0.65
N ALA A 16 54.53 7.08 -0.22
CA ALA A 16 54.84 8.50 -0.07
C ALA A 16 53.82 9.19 0.85
N ALA A 17 54.33 10.01 1.78
CA ALA A 17 53.57 10.97 2.56
C ALA A 17 54.26 12.34 2.45
N PRO A 18 53.50 13.45 2.47
CA PRO A 18 54.01 14.71 2.97
C PRO A 18 53.29 15.13 4.25
N ASN A 19 54.12 15.49 5.23
CA ASN A 19 53.80 16.23 6.45
C ASN A 19 53.13 17.58 6.16
N LEU A 20 52.21 18.01 7.03
CA LEU A 20 52.04 19.43 7.42
C LEU A 20 51.13 19.54 8.65
N ASP A 21 51.76 19.60 9.83
CA ASP A 21 51.20 20.20 11.05
C ASP A 21 51.36 21.73 10.97
N TRP A 22 50.31 22.51 11.26
CA TRP A 22 50.40 23.78 12.03
C TRP A 22 49.03 24.14 12.66
N TYR A 23 49.15 24.92 13.74
CA TYR A 23 48.31 25.09 14.93
C TYR A 23 47.14 26.12 14.83
N GLU A 24 46.20 26.03 15.78
CA GLU A 24 45.10 26.97 16.15
C GLU A 24 45.55 28.46 16.34
N LYS A 25 44.76 29.56 16.32
CA LYS A 25 43.38 29.92 16.80
C LYS A 25 42.99 31.36 16.25
N PRO A 26 41.93 32.11 16.69
CA PRO A 26 41.08 32.98 15.84
C PRO A 26 41.23 34.50 16.09
N GLU A 27 40.61 35.36 15.26
CA GLU A 27 40.19 36.73 15.67
C GLU A 27 39.22 37.40 14.68
N GLU A 28 38.46 38.36 15.21
CA GLU A 28 37.19 38.93 14.74
C GLU A 28 37.28 40.05 13.67
N THR A 29 36.09 40.38 13.15
CA THR A 29 35.60 41.70 12.68
C THR A 29 36.05 42.27 11.33
N HIS A 30 35.09 42.47 10.43
CA HIS A 30 34.74 43.81 9.92
C HIS A 30 33.39 43.83 9.16
N VAL A 31 32.53 44.78 9.54
CA VAL A 31 31.27 45.20 8.88
C VAL A 31 31.61 46.20 7.75
N PRO A 32 30.76 46.34 6.71
CA PRO A 32 30.08 47.63 6.59
C PRO A 32 28.59 47.54 6.22
N GLU A 33 27.87 48.44 6.87
CA GLU A 33 26.48 48.84 6.75
C GLU A 33 26.32 49.81 5.56
N VAL A 34 25.33 49.58 4.69
CA VAL A 34 24.80 50.61 3.78
C VAL A 34 23.29 50.42 3.66
N ASP A 35 22.57 51.41 4.20
CA ASP A 35 21.13 51.63 4.14
C ASP A 35 20.69 52.10 2.74
N LEU A 36 19.58 51.56 2.23
CA LEU A 36 18.66 52.34 1.38
C LEU A 36 17.26 51.72 1.34
N GLU A 37 16.32 52.40 1.97
CA GLU A 37 14.88 52.12 1.94
C GLU A 37 14.32 52.15 0.50
N THR A 38 13.50 51.17 0.14
CA THR A 38 12.48 51.33 -0.92
C THR A 38 11.23 50.52 -0.58
N VAL A 39 10.09 51.14 -0.84
CA VAL A 39 8.74 50.85 -0.35
C VAL A 39 8.06 49.65 -1.05
N ILE A 40 7.57 48.71 -0.22
CA ILE A 40 6.47 47.69 -0.28
C ILE A 40 5.77 47.39 -1.63
N PRO A 41 5.52 46.09 -1.95
CA PRO A 41 4.15 45.53 -1.86
C PRO A 41 4.11 44.22 -1.03
N PRO A 42 2.96 43.85 -0.42
CA PRO A 42 2.89 42.67 0.45
C PRO A 42 2.94 41.40 -0.41
N ALA A 43 4.01 40.62 -0.25
CA ALA A 43 4.14 39.30 -0.83
C ALA A 43 3.21 38.32 -0.09
N GLN A 44 2.59 37.47 -0.88
CA GLN A 44 1.53 36.53 -0.55
C GLN A 44 1.91 35.58 0.60
N GLU A 45 0.91 35.23 1.41
CA GLU A 45 0.97 34.13 2.36
C GLU A 45 1.56 32.88 1.70
N PRO A 46 2.59 32.25 2.28
CA PRO A 46 3.00 30.94 1.83
C PRO A 46 1.86 29.96 2.11
N SER A 47 1.27 29.50 1.01
CA SER A 47 0.45 28.31 0.86
C SER A 47 0.78 27.25 1.90
N ASN A 48 -0.27 26.84 2.64
CA ASN A 48 -0.32 25.77 3.63
C ASN A 48 0.78 24.70 3.42
N PRO A 49 1.60 24.39 4.44
CA PRO A 49 2.40 23.18 4.39
C PRO A 49 1.42 22.00 4.32
N ALA A 50 1.61 21.14 3.31
CA ALA A 50 1.00 19.81 3.33
C ALA A 50 1.32 19.22 4.70
N GLU A 51 0.27 18.86 5.46
CA GLU A 51 0.44 18.32 6.80
C GLU A 51 1.46 17.16 6.71
N PRO A 52 2.54 17.20 7.50
CA PRO A 52 3.51 16.12 7.49
C PRO A 52 2.80 14.84 7.91
N PHE A 53 2.82 13.83 7.04
CA PHE A 53 2.25 12.51 7.28
C PHE A 53 2.63 12.03 8.68
N CYS A 54 1.65 11.63 9.49
CA CYS A 54 1.94 11.14 10.82
C CYS A 54 2.72 9.82 10.69
N PRO A 55 3.73 9.55 11.54
CA PRO A 55 4.48 8.29 11.49
C PRO A 55 3.62 7.02 11.63
N ARG A 56 2.37 7.13 12.10
CA ARG A 56 1.39 6.02 12.17
C ARG A 56 0.82 5.63 10.80
N ASP A 57 0.85 6.54 9.84
CA ASP A 57 0.21 6.35 8.54
C ASP A 57 1.14 5.61 7.56
N LEU A 58 2.35 5.25 8.00
CA LEU A 58 3.36 4.54 7.22
C LEU A 58 3.77 3.25 7.94
N VAL A 59 3.45 2.10 7.35
CA VAL A 59 3.74 0.77 7.93
C VAL A 59 4.72 0.02 7.04
N PRO A 60 6.03 0.04 7.37
CA PRO A 60 7.01 -0.75 6.65
C PRO A 60 6.94 -2.22 7.06
N VAL A 61 6.96 -3.11 6.08
CA VAL A 61 7.03 -4.57 6.29
C VAL A 61 8.21 -5.12 5.51
N VAL A 62 9.20 -5.62 6.26
CA VAL A 62 10.39 -6.25 5.68
C VAL A 62 10.26 -7.76 5.79
N PHE A 63 10.16 -8.45 4.65
CA PHE A 63 10.19 -9.91 4.57
C PHE A 63 11.62 -10.43 4.63
N PRO A 64 11.87 -11.58 5.29
CA PRO A 64 13.21 -12.17 5.44
C PRO A 64 13.75 -12.84 4.16
N GLY A 65 13.01 -12.76 3.06
CA GLY A 65 13.28 -13.46 1.81
C GLY A 65 12.36 -12.92 0.72
N PRO A 66 12.57 -13.36 -0.53
CA PRO A 66 11.78 -12.89 -1.64
C PRO A 66 10.34 -13.42 -1.60
N VAL A 67 9.46 -12.72 -2.28
CA VAL A 67 8.04 -13.05 -2.44
C VAL A 67 7.69 -13.11 -3.92
N SER A 68 6.78 -14.00 -4.27
CA SER A 68 6.31 -14.17 -5.65
C SER A 68 5.25 -13.13 -6.03
N GLN A 69 4.96 -13.02 -7.32
CA GLN A 69 3.86 -12.19 -7.80
C GLN A 69 2.49 -12.68 -7.30
N GLU A 70 2.33 -13.99 -7.16
CA GLU A 70 1.13 -14.58 -6.56
C GLU A 70 0.97 -14.16 -5.10
N ASP A 71 2.07 -14.11 -4.34
CA ASP A 71 2.06 -13.60 -2.96
C ASP A 71 1.61 -12.13 -2.93
N CYS A 72 2.14 -11.28 -3.82
CA CYS A 72 1.73 -9.88 -3.93
C CYS A 72 0.24 -9.72 -4.22
N CYS A 73 -0.31 -10.58 -5.09
CA CYS A 73 -1.74 -10.64 -5.35
C CYS A 73 -2.52 -11.02 -4.08
N GLN A 74 -2.05 -12.03 -3.34
CA GLN A 74 -2.70 -12.44 -2.08
C GLN A 74 -2.64 -11.34 -1.03
N PHE A 75 -1.51 -10.64 -0.87
CA PHE A 75 -1.39 -9.50 0.05
C PHE A 75 -2.41 -8.41 -0.28
N THR A 76 -2.55 -8.08 -1.57
CA THR A 76 -3.50 -7.08 -2.05
C THR A 76 -4.95 -7.51 -1.78
N CYS A 77 -5.30 -8.75 -2.13
CA CYS A 77 -6.63 -9.30 -1.93
C CYS A 77 -7.03 -9.36 -0.45
N GLU A 78 -6.13 -9.85 0.41
CA GLU A 78 -6.39 -9.93 1.84
C GLU A 78 -6.46 -8.55 2.48
N LEU A 79 -5.61 -7.60 2.06
CA LEU A 79 -5.65 -6.23 2.55
C LEU A 79 -6.97 -5.54 2.19
N LEU A 80 -7.47 -5.72 0.95
CA LEU A 80 -8.78 -5.21 0.55
C LEU A 80 -9.90 -5.76 1.44
N LYS A 81 -9.96 -7.09 1.62
CA LYS A 81 -10.94 -7.73 2.51
C LYS A 81 -10.86 -7.19 3.93
N HIS A 82 -9.64 -7.03 4.45
CA HIS A 82 -9.39 -6.55 5.80
C HIS A 82 -9.86 -5.09 5.97
N ILE A 83 -9.49 -4.19 5.06
CA ILE A 83 -9.93 -2.78 5.09
C ILE A 83 -11.45 -2.69 5.00
N MET A 84 -12.08 -3.42 4.07
CA MET A 84 -13.54 -3.39 3.95
C MET A 84 -14.24 -3.84 5.24
N TYR A 85 -13.69 -4.79 5.97
CA TYR A 85 -14.23 -5.19 7.27
C TYR A 85 -13.94 -4.16 8.37
N GLN A 86 -12.69 -3.71 8.54
CA GLN A 86 -12.29 -2.75 9.58
C GLN A 86 -12.98 -1.39 9.41
N ARG A 87 -13.31 -1.00 8.16
CA ARG A 87 -14.06 0.22 7.84
C ARG A 87 -15.56 0.01 7.82
N HIS A 88 -16.07 -1.06 8.41
CA HIS A 88 -17.50 -1.36 8.52
C HIS A 88 -18.25 -1.34 7.18
N GLN A 89 -17.56 -1.64 6.07
CA GLN A 89 -18.16 -1.80 4.75
C GLN A 89 -18.69 -3.22 4.54
N LEU A 90 -18.22 -4.17 5.36
CA LEU A 90 -18.72 -5.54 5.44
C LEU A 90 -19.15 -5.83 6.88
N PRO A 91 -20.27 -6.56 7.09
CA PRO A 91 -20.75 -6.85 8.44
C PRO A 91 -19.93 -7.92 9.16
N LEU A 92 -19.22 -8.77 8.41
CA LEU A 92 -18.31 -9.80 8.92
C LEU A 92 -17.07 -9.89 8.00
N PRO A 93 -15.96 -10.50 8.45
CA PRO A 93 -14.84 -10.80 7.59
C PRO A 93 -15.30 -11.60 6.36
N TYR A 94 -14.76 -11.25 5.19
CA TYR A 94 -15.19 -11.81 3.90
C TYR A 94 -15.26 -13.35 3.88
N GLU A 95 -14.25 -14.04 4.42
CA GLU A 95 -14.24 -15.53 4.45
C GLU A 95 -15.42 -16.10 5.25
N GLN A 96 -15.88 -15.43 6.32
CA GLN A 96 -17.07 -15.84 7.06
C GLN A 96 -18.35 -15.59 6.24
N LEU A 97 -18.43 -14.47 5.53
CA LEU A 97 -19.57 -14.15 4.67
C LEU A 97 -19.79 -15.19 3.57
N LYS A 98 -18.70 -15.76 3.01
CA LYS A 98 -18.79 -16.86 2.03
C LYS A 98 -19.49 -18.09 2.59
N HIS A 99 -19.46 -18.33 3.89
CA HIS A 99 -20.14 -19.46 4.50
C HIS A 99 -21.62 -19.17 4.77
N PHE A 100 -21.93 -17.96 5.25
CA PHE A 100 -23.30 -17.56 5.59
C PHE A 100 -24.20 -17.37 4.36
N TYR A 101 -23.70 -16.72 3.31
CA TYR A 101 -24.53 -16.32 2.17
C TYR A 101 -24.48 -17.29 0.97
N ARG A 102 -23.63 -18.33 1.05
CA ARG A 102 -23.56 -19.42 0.05
C ARG A 102 -24.56 -20.54 0.32
N LYS A 103 -25.12 -20.63 1.53
CA LYS A 103 -26.23 -21.52 1.88
C LYS A 103 -27.54 -20.74 1.85
N ALA A 104 -28.25 -20.76 0.72
CA ALA A 104 -29.68 -20.46 0.76
C ALA A 104 -30.38 -21.62 1.49
N PRO A 105 -31.17 -21.37 2.55
CA PRO A 105 -31.98 -22.43 3.14
C PRO A 105 -33.08 -22.80 2.15
N GLN A 106 -32.99 -24.00 1.57
CA GLN A 106 -34.19 -24.74 1.22
C GLN A 106 -34.82 -25.20 2.54
N ALA A 107 -35.75 -24.41 3.08
CA ALA A 107 -36.63 -24.86 4.13
C ALA A 107 -37.97 -24.13 3.98
N GLU A 108 -38.97 -24.91 3.60
CA GLU A 108 -40.38 -24.56 3.66
C GLU A 108 -40.73 -24.10 5.08
N ASP A 109 -41.10 -22.84 5.26
CA ASP A 109 -41.89 -22.48 6.43
C ASP A 109 -42.81 -21.29 6.12
N THR A 110 -44.04 -21.63 5.73
CA THR A 110 -45.10 -20.73 5.26
C THR A 110 -45.81 -20.01 6.40
N ALA A 111 -45.11 -19.18 7.19
CA ALA A 111 -45.76 -18.46 8.30
C ALA A 111 -45.41 -16.97 8.53
N ARG A 112 -44.54 -16.33 7.71
CA ARG A 112 -44.25 -14.88 7.93
C ARG A 112 -44.03 -14.05 6.64
N LYS A 113 -45.04 -14.03 5.77
CA LYS A 113 -44.99 -13.45 4.41
C LYS A 113 -44.52 -11.98 4.28
N LYS A 114 -44.60 -11.12 5.30
CA LYS A 114 -44.16 -9.70 5.20
C LYS A 114 -42.73 -9.42 5.70
N ALA A 115 -42.31 -10.05 6.81
CA ALA A 115 -40.93 -9.96 7.31
C ALA A 115 -39.94 -10.76 6.44
N TRP A 116 -40.43 -11.81 5.79
CA TRP A 116 -39.65 -12.66 4.90
C TRP A 116 -39.23 -11.93 3.61
N LEU A 117 -40.13 -11.22 2.93
CA LEU A 117 -39.81 -10.50 1.69
C LEU A 117 -38.76 -9.39 1.87
N ALA A 118 -38.78 -8.66 2.99
CA ALA A 118 -37.76 -7.65 3.30
C ALA A 118 -36.39 -8.30 3.61
N THR A 119 -36.40 -9.42 4.32
CA THR A 119 -35.20 -10.21 4.63
C THR A 119 -34.59 -10.83 3.37
N GLU A 120 -35.42 -11.35 2.46
CA GLU A 120 -34.99 -11.86 1.16
C GLU A 120 -34.39 -10.76 0.27
N ALA A 121 -35.04 -9.59 0.18
CA ALA A 121 -34.53 -8.47 -0.59
C ALA A 121 -33.18 -7.96 -0.04
N ARG A 122 -33.02 -7.93 1.29
CA ARG A 122 -31.75 -7.60 1.95
C ARG A 122 -30.66 -8.64 1.67
N ASN A 123 -31.02 -9.92 1.71
CA ASN A 123 -30.12 -11.03 1.38
C ASN A 123 -29.63 -10.94 -0.08
N ARG A 124 -30.53 -10.64 -1.03
CA ARG A 124 -30.16 -10.41 -2.44
C ARG A 124 -29.18 -9.25 -2.63
N LYS A 125 -29.36 -8.14 -1.92
CA LYS A 125 -28.42 -7.00 -1.96
C LYS A 125 -27.04 -7.38 -1.40
N CYS A 126 -27.01 -8.13 -0.30
CA CYS A 126 -25.77 -8.68 0.26
C CYS A 126 -25.06 -9.62 -0.74
N GLN A 127 -25.80 -10.57 -1.32
CA GLN A 127 -25.26 -11.49 -2.32
C GLN A 127 -24.71 -10.76 -3.55
N GLN A 128 -25.40 -9.72 -4.02
CA GLN A 128 -24.93 -8.89 -5.13
C GLN A 128 -23.62 -8.16 -4.79
N ALA A 129 -23.55 -7.52 -3.61
CA ALA A 129 -22.34 -6.82 -3.18
C ALA A 129 -21.15 -7.80 -2.98
N LEU A 130 -21.43 -9.00 -2.47
CA LEU A 130 -20.42 -10.07 -2.35
C LEU A 130 -19.96 -10.57 -3.72
N ALA A 131 -20.86 -10.73 -4.69
CA ALA A 131 -20.51 -11.12 -6.05
C ALA A 131 -19.66 -10.05 -6.75
N GLU A 132 -19.93 -8.77 -6.53
CA GLU A 132 -19.10 -7.67 -7.02
C GLU A 132 -17.69 -7.70 -6.39
N LEU A 133 -17.58 -7.95 -5.08
CA LEU A 133 -16.30 -8.12 -4.42
C LEU A 133 -15.54 -9.35 -4.94
N GLU A 134 -16.22 -10.49 -5.14
CA GLU A 134 -15.64 -11.67 -5.77
C GLU A 134 -15.12 -11.39 -7.17
N SER A 135 -15.87 -10.63 -7.96
CA SER A 135 -15.47 -10.18 -9.29
C SER A 135 -14.20 -9.33 -9.23
N VAL A 136 -14.13 -8.31 -8.37
CA VAL A 136 -12.91 -7.49 -8.19
C VAL A 136 -11.72 -8.35 -7.78
N LEU A 137 -11.91 -9.26 -6.82
CA LEU A 137 -10.84 -10.16 -6.35
C LEU A 137 -10.35 -11.10 -7.46
N SER A 138 -11.24 -11.57 -8.34
CA SER A 138 -10.88 -12.39 -9.49
C SER A 138 -10.05 -11.60 -10.50
N HIS A 139 -10.53 -10.44 -10.93
CA HIS A 139 -9.83 -9.62 -11.92
C HIS A 139 -8.51 -9.06 -11.38
N LEU A 140 -8.38 -8.83 -10.06
CA LEU A 140 -7.08 -8.55 -9.46
C LEU A 140 -6.09 -9.70 -9.71
N ARG A 141 -6.49 -10.96 -9.55
CA ARG A 141 -5.60 -12.10 -9.84
C ARG A 141 -5.19 -12.13 -11.31
N ASP A 142 -6.13 -11.89 -12.21
CA ASP A 142 -5.86 -11.85 -13.64
C ASP A 142 -4.90 -10.69 -13.98
N PHE A 143 -5.10 -9.51 -13.40
CA PHE A 143 -4.22 -8.35 -13.57
C PHE A 143 -2.80 -8.63 -13.08
N PHE A 144 -2.69 -9.20 -11.86
CA PHE A 144 -1.40 -9.61 -11.30
C PHE A 144 -0.77 -10.76 -12.09
N ALA A 145 -1.49 -11.55 -12.88
CA ALA A 145 -0.87 -12.54 -13.76
C ALA A 145 -0.30 -11.91 -15.06
N ARG A 146 -0.79 -10.73 -15.45
CA ARG A 146 -0.41 -10.03 -16.70
C ARG A 146 0.77 -9.08 -16.54
N THR A 147 0.89 -8.43 -15.38
CA THR A 147 1.91 -7.41 -15.14
C THR A 147 2.34 -7.39 -13.68
N LEU A 148 3.58 -6.95 -13.46
CA LEU A 148 3.99 -6.49 -12.13
C LEU A 148 3.11 -5.33 -11.68
N VAL A 149 2.93 -5.21 -10.37
CA VAL A 149 2.07 -4.19 -9.75
C VAL A 149 2.90 -3.45 -8.71
N PRO A 150 3.43 -2.25 -9.00
CA PRO A 150 4.25 -1.50 -8.04
C PRO A 150 3.40 -0.86 -6.93
N GLN A 151 2.15 -0.51 -7.20
CA GLN A 151 1.30 0.18 -6.23
C GLN A 151 -0.17 -0.17 -6.42
N VAL A 152 -0.91 -0.22 -5.31
CA VAL A 152 -2.36 -0.43 -5.26
C VAL A 152 -2.98 0.65 -4.37
N LEU A 153 -4.10 1.21 -4.78
CA LEU A 153 -4.94 2.11 -3.98
C LEU A 153 -6.31 1.50 -3.72
N ILE A 154 -6.78 1.64 -2.49
CA ILE A 154 -8.13 1.29 -2.05
C ILE A 154 -8.76 2.57 -1.52
N LEU A 155 -9.71 3.11 -2.28
CA LEU A 155 -10.30 4.44 -2.07
C LEU A 155 -11.73 4.28 -1.57
N LEU A 156 -12.08 4.87 -0.43
CA LEU A 156 -13.42 4.78 0.16
C LEU A 156 -14.11 6.16 0.14
N GLY A 157 -15.34 6.16 -0.34
CA GLY A 157 -16.20 7.34 -0.42
C GLY A 157 -15.74 8.36 -1.46
N GLY A 158 -16.61 9.32 -1.79
CA GLY A 158 -16.28 10.34 -2.78
C GLY A 158 -16.08 9.74 -4.17
N ASN A 159 -14.97 10.09 -4.82
CA ASN A 159 -14.55 9.56 -6.13
C ASN A 159 -13.03 9.29 -6.14
N ALA A 160 -12.51 8.72 -7.22
CA ALA A 160 -11.11 8.32 -7.32
C ALA A 160 -10.10 9.47 -7.12
N LEU A 161 -10.44 10.72 -7.48
CA LEU A 161 -9.55 11.89 -7.34
C LEU A 161 -9.68 12.59 -5.99
N SER A 162 -10.84 12.47 -5.34
CA SER A 162 -11.14 13.07 -4.04
C SER A 162 -11.89 12.07 -3.17
N PRO A 163 -11.21 11.03 -2.67
CA PRO A 163 -11.81 10.06 -1.76
C PRO A 163 -12.06 10.68 -0.38
N LYS A 164 -12.97 10.10 0.40
CA LYS A 164 -13.09 10.48 1.81
C LYS A 164 -11.90 9.95 2.61
N GLU A 165 -11.51 8.71 2.31
CA GLU A 165 -10.30 8.10 2.83
C GLU A 165 -9.69 7.13 1.82
N PHE A 166 -8.38 6.91 1.87
CA PHE A 166 -7.70 5.94 1.01
C PHE A 166 -6.50 5.28 1.68
N TYR A 167 -6.22 4.07 1.19
CA TYR A 167 -5.17 3.19 1.65
C TYR A 167 -4.28 2.83 0.48
N GLU A 168 -2.99 2.77 0.72
CA GLU A 168 -1.97 2.48 -0.28
C GLU A 168 -1.18 1.23 0.12
N LEU A 169 -0.91 0.37 -0.87
CA LEU A 169 0.01 -0.73 -0.75
C LEU A 169 1.14 -0.54 -1.76
N ASP A 170 2.34 -0.24 -1.27
CA ASP A 170 3.55 -0.07 -2.06
C ASP A 170 4.31 -1.40 -2.12
N LEU A 171 4.41 -1.93 -3.34
CA LEU A 171 5.05 -3.18 -3.72
C LEU A 171 6.33 -2.94 -4.53
N SER A 172 6.69 -1.68 -4.81
CA SER A 172 7.76 -1.30 -5.73
C SER A 172 9.15 -1.80 -5.31
N ARG A 173 9.34 -2.07 -4.01
CA ARG A 173 10.61 -2.55 -3.44
C ARG A 173 10.71 -4.07 -3.34
N LEU A 174 9.73 -4.79 -3.86
CA LEU A 174 9.77 -6.24 -3.96
C LEU A 174 10.52 -6.64 -5.23
N ALA A 175 11.41 -7.62 -5.09
CA ALA A 175 12.21 -8.07 -6.22
C ALA A 175 11.30 -8.73 -7.27
N PRO A 176 11.38 -8.33 -8.55
CA PRO A 176 10.64 -8.99 -9.61
C PRO A 176 11.20 -10.41 -9.79
N PHE A 177 10.35 -11.41 -9.57
CA PHE A 177 10.55 -12.80 -10.01
C PHE A 177 11.84 -13.49 -9.54
N SER A 178 12.06 -13.65 -8.23
CA SER A 178 13.05 -14.64 -7.80
C SER A 178 12.51 -16.05 -8.04
N VAL A 179 13.27 -16.88 -8.74
CA VAL A 179 13.03 -18.32 -8.91
C VAL A 179 13.36 -19.09 -7.60
N ASP A 180 13.92 -18.39 -6.61
CA ASP A 180 14.18 -18.92 -5.27
C ASP A 180 12.86 -19.40 -4.62
N GLN A 181 12.90 -20.52 -3.90
CA GLN A 181 11.76 -21.06 -3.18
C GLN A 181 11.14 -19.97 -2.30
N GLY A 182 9.99 -19.43 -2.74
CA GLY A 182 9.32 -18.31 -2.12
C GLY A 182 9.02 -18.57 -0.65
N LEU A 183 8.98 -17.52 0.15
CA LEU A 183 8.55 -17.64 1.53
C LEU A 183 7.13 -18.23 1.60
N ASN A 184 6.82 -18.90 2.71
CA ASN A 184 5.45 -19.32 2.97
C ASN A 184 4.51 -18.10 2.99
N THR A 185 3.56 -18.04 2.04
CA THR A 185 2.65 -16.89 1.86
C THR A 185 1.88 -16.57 3.13
N ALA A 186 1.40 -17.59 3.85
CA ALA A 186 0.67 -17.40 5.10
C ALA A 186 1.55 -16.79 6.21
N ALA A 187 2.85 -17.10 6.24
CA ALA A 187 3.79 -16.46 7.16
C ALA A 187 4.00 -14.97 6.82
N CYS A 188 4.08 -14.64 5.53
CA CYS A 188 4.16 -13.26 5.06
C CYS A 188 2.88 -12.46 5.38
N LEU A 189 1.70 -13.03 5.11
CA LEU A 189 0.41 -12.44 5.48
C LEU A 189 0.30 -12.18 6.98
N ARG A 190 0.68 -13.15 7.82
CA ARG A 190 0.70 -12.96 9.28
C ARG A 190 1.63 -11.82 9.70
N ARG A 191 2.81 -11.72 9.08
CA ARG A 191 3.77 -10.64 9.36
C ARG A 191 3.23 -9.28 8.95
N LEU A 192 2.64 -9.19 7.76
CA LEU A 192 1.97 -8.01 7.23
C LEU A 192 0.86 -7.53 8.17
N PHE A 193 -0.11 -8.40 8.49
CA PHE A 193 -1.23 -8.02 9.35
C PHE A 193 -0.82 -7.77 10.81
N ARG A 194 0.24 -8.43 11.30
CA ARG A 194 0.82 -8.09 12.61
C ARG A 194 1.40 -6.68 12.61
N ALA A 195 2.09 -6.26 11.56
CA ALA A 195 2.63 -4.91 11.46
C ALA A 195 1.52 -3.86 11.39
N ILE A 196 0.48 -4.10 10.57
CA ILE A 196 -0.70 -3.24 10.50
C ILE A 196 -1.40 -3.15 11.87
N PHE A 197 -1.62 -4.29 12.53
CA PHE A 197 -2.24 -4.33 13.85
C PHE A 197 -1.46 -3.53 14.91
N LEU A 198 -0.12 -3.65 14.92
CA LEU A 198 0.72 -2.91 15.87
C LEU A 198 0.77 -1.40 15.60
N ALA A 199 0.56 -0.98 14.35
CA ALA A 199 0.47 0.43 13.98
C ALA A 199 -0.90 1.05 14.31
N ASP A 200 -1.93 0.22 14.49
CA ASP A 200 -3.30 0.60 14.84
C ASP A 200 -3.92 1.71 13.96
N PRO A 201 -3.90 1.56 12.61
CA PRO A 201 -4.39 2.59 11.70
C PRO A 201 -5.93 2.67 11.63
N PHE A 202 -6.64 1.75 12.28
CA PHE A 202 -8.10 1.67 12.30
C PHE A 202 -8.69 2.05 13.67
N SER A 203 -7.98 2.93 14.40
CA SER A 203 -8.30 3.33 15.78
C SER A 203 -9.45 4.33 15.89
N GLU A 204 -10.16 4.65 14.80
CA GLU A 204 -11.27 5.61 14.86
C GLU A 204 -12.46 5.07 15.65
N MET A 205 -12.90 5.84 16.65
CA MET A 205 -14.06 5.47 17.47
C MET A 205 -15.41 5.65 16.75
N GLN A 206 -15.45 6.48 15.70
CA GLN A 206 -16.68 6.73 14.96
C GLN A 206 -16.85 5.69 13.85
N THR A 207 -18.00 5.00 13.85
CA THR A 207 -18.36 4.12 12.75
C THR A 207 -18.57 4.96 11.47
N PRO A 208 -17.77 4.74 10.41
CA PRO A 208 -17.95 5.44 9.15
C PRO A 208 -19.27 5.00 8.48
N PRO A 209 -19.89 5.85 7.65
CA PRO A 209 -21.06 5.44 6.88
C PRO A 209 -20.70 4.36 5.85
N LEU A 210 -21.72 3.69 5.29
CA LEU A 210 -21.52 2.88 4.10
C LEU A 210 -21.05 3.77 2.94
N MET A 211 -19.97 3.35 2.30
CA MET A 211 -19.30 4.07 1.23
C MET A 211 -19.13 3.16 0.01
N GLY A 212 -18.92 3.80 -1.14
CA GLY A 212 -18.40 3.11 -2.31
C GLY A 212 -16.89 2.94 -2.18
N THR A 213 -16.38 1.76 -2.51
CA THR A 213 -14.94 1.47 -2.57
C THR A 213 -14.51 1.31 -4.01
N ILE A 214 -13.48 2.07 -4.41
CA ILE A 214 -12.83 2.01 -5.72
C ILE A 214 -11.45 1.39 -5.52
N VAL A 215 -11.09 0.42 -6.35
CA VAL A 215 -9.76 -0.20 -6.36
C VAL A 215 -9.02 0.31 -7.58
N MET A 216 -7.78 0.77 -7.38
CA MET A 216 -6.86 1.14 -8.44
C MET A 216 -5.55 0.40 -8.30
N VAL A 217 -4.95 0.04 -9.42
CA VAL A 217 -3.69 -0.71 -9.49
C VAL A 217 -2.80 -0.09 -10.56
N GLN A 218 -1.50 -0.03 -10.31
CA GLN A 218 -0.54 0.30 -11.36
C GLN A 218 -0.14 -0.94 -12.13
N GLY A 219 0.00 -0.82 -13.45
CA GLY A 219 0.49 -1.89 -14.32
C GLY A 219 1.15 -1.33 -15.56
N HIS A 220 1.91 -2.18 -16.24
CA HIS A 220 2.56 -1.81 -17.50
C HIS A 220 1.49 -1.40 -18.52
N ARG A 221 1.69 -0.28 -19.23
CA ARG A 221 0.73 0.27 -20.20
C ARG A 221 0.27 -0.74 -21.28
N ASP A 222 1.16 -1.66 -21.64
CA ASP A 222 0.94 -2.68 -22.67
C ASP A 222 0.63 -4.07 -22.10
N CYS A 223 0.16 -4.19 -20.85
CA CYS A 223 -0.13 -5.49 -20.22
C CYS A 223 -1.35 -6.24 -20.82
N GLY A 224 -2.07 -5.62 -21.77
CA GLY A 224 -3.24 -6.21 -22.41
C GLY A 224 -4.42 -6.42 -21.46
N GLU A 225 -4.52 -5.60 -20.42
CA GLU A 225 -5.65 -5.57 -19.50
C GLU A 225 -6.91 -5.03 -20.20
N ASP A 226 -8.03 -5.72 -20.03
CA ASP A 226 -9.31 -5.44 -20.68
C ASP A 226 -10.44 -5.11 -19.70
N TRP A 227 -10.30 -5.47 -18.42
CA TRP A 227 -11.34 -5.24 -17.42
C TRP A 227 -11.10 -3.96 -16.63
N PHE A 228 -9.90 -3.77 -16.08
CA PHE A 228 -9.56 -2.48 -15.46
C PHE A 228 -9.37 -1.38 -16.51
N GLN A 229 -9.88 -0.18 -16.21
CA GLN A 229 -9.85 0.95 -17.13
C GLN A 229 -8.60 1.82 -16.90
N PRO A 230 -7.79 2.09 -17.93
CA PRO A 230 -6.62 2.95 -17.81
C PRO A 230 -7.02 4.40 -17.47
N LYS A 231 -6.25 5.03 -16.58
CA LYS A 231 -6.39 6.42 -16.13
C LYS A 231 -5.06 7.16 -16.29
N LEU A 232 -4.73 7.50 -17.53
CA LEU A 232 -3.44 8.12 -17.91
C LEU A 232 -3.12 9.43 -17.18
N ASN A 233 -4.15 10.20 -16.83
CA ASN A 233 -4.00 11.49 -16.15
C ASN A 233 -4.23 11.41 -14.64
N TYR A 234 -4.33 10.21 -14.07
CA TYR A 234 -4.57 10.05 -12.65
C TYR A 234 -3.38 10.54 -11.83
N ARG A 235 -3.68 11.19 -10.72
CA ARG A 235 -2.71 11.56 -9.69
C ARG A 235 -3.24 11.07 -8.35
N VAL A 236 -2.35 10.54 -7.53
CA VAL A 236 -2.70 10.07 -6.18
C VAL A 236 -3.30 11.24 -5.39
N PRO A 237 -4.44 11.05 -4.70
CA PRO A 237 -5.08 12.11 -3.95
C PRO A 237 -4.18 12.65 -2.83
N SER A 238 -4.17 13.96 -2.64
CA SER A 238 -3.37 14.61 -1.58
C SER A 238 -4.09 14.69 -0.23
N ARG A 239 -5.35 14.25 -0.16
CA ARG A 239 -6.20 14.32 1.03
C ARG A 239 -6.92 12.99 1.26
N GLY A 240 -7.25 12.72 2.51
CA GLY A 240 -7.92 11.48 2.91
C GLY A 240 -6.96 10.30 3.05
N HIS A 241 -5.65 10.51 3.06
CA HIS A 241 -4.70 9.42 3.31
C HIS A 241 -4.91 8.84 4.72
N LYS A 242 -4.92 7.51 4.83
CA LYS A 242 -5.05 6.81 6.11
C LYS A 242 -3.86 5.91 6.43
N LEU A 243 -3.31 5.26 5.41
CA LEU A 243 -2.28 4.25 5.59
C LEU A 243 -1.58 3.98 4.26
N THR A 244 -0.26 3.99 4.28
CA THR A 244 0.59 3.35 3.27
C THR A 244 1.30 2.17 3.92
N VAL A 245 1.14 1.00 3.34
CA VAL A 245 1.91 -0.18 3.70
C VAL A 245 3.01 -0.37 2.67
N THR A 246 4.28 -0.31 3.08
CA THR A 246 5.42 -0.48 2.18
C THR A 246 6.06 -1.83 2.38
N LEU A 247 6.06 -2.68 1.35
CA LEU A 247 6.65 -4.02 1.40
C LEU A 247 8.06 -4.02 0.81
N SER A 248 8.98 -4.75 1.45
CA SER A 248 10.36 -4.92 0.98
C SER A 248 10.94 -6.27 1.39
N CYS A 249 12.01 -6.69 0.72
CA CYS A 249 12.64 -8.00 0.94
C CYS A 249 14.14 -7.88 1.27
N GLY A 250 14.55 -7.03 2.22
CA GLY A 250 15.90 -7.00 2.84
C GLY A 250 17.13 -6.88 1.93
N ARG A 251 16.96 -6.87 0.61
CA ARG A 251 17.96 -6.77 -0.44
C ARG A 251 18.06 -5.30 -0.87
N PRO A 252 19.22 -4.84 -1.33
CA PRO A 252 19.34 -3.52 -1.95
C PRO A 252 18.34 -3.43 -3.10
N SER A 253 17.58 -2.34 -3.13
CA SER A 253 16.51 -2.11 -4.11
C SER A 253 17.06 -2.29 -5.53
N VAL A 254 16.35 -3.08 -6.33
CA VAL A 254 16.52 -3.09 -7.79
C VAL A 254 16.37 -1.64 -8.27
N PRO A 255 17.10 -1.20 -9.32
CA PRO A 255 16.83 0.09 -9.94
C PRO A 255 15.33 0.24 -10.14
N VAL A 256 14.80 1.38 -9.67
CA VAL A 256 13.38 1.77 -9.76
C VAL A 256 12.83 1.21 -11.06
N MET A 257 11.89 0.24 -10.99
CA MET A 257 11.21 -0.24 -12.19
C MET A 257 10.85 0.98 -13.01
N ALA A 258 11.21 1.04 -14.29
CA ALA A 258 11.05 2.23 -15.11
C ALA A 258 9.61 2.71 -15.03
N SER A 259 9.35 3.63 -14.09
CA SER A 259 8.00 3.97 -13.63
C SER A 259 7.23 4.70 -14.72
N GLU A 260 7.95 5.16 -15.74
CA GLU A 260 7.44 5.87 -16.89
C GLU A 260 6.44 5.02 -17.68
N ASP A 261 6.63 3.70 -17.75
CA ASP A 261 5.75 2.81 -18.52
C ASP A 261 4.56 2.25 -17.72
N TYR A 262 4.51 2.51 -16.41
CA TYR A 262 3.44 2.07 -15.54
C TYR A 262 2.36 3.16 -15.42
N ILE A 263 1.12 2.77 -15.69
CA ILE A 263 -0.04 3.66 -15.61
C ILE A 263 -1.05 3.13 -14.59
N TRP A 264 -1.93 4.02 -14.14
CA TRP A 264 -3.03 3.64 -13.26
C TRP A 264 -4.16 2.97 -14.03
N PHE A 265 -4.69 1.91 -13.45
CA PHE A 265 -5.86 1.18 -13.89
C PHE A 265 -6.91 1.20 -12.77
N GLN A 266 -8.16 1.50 -13.09
CA GLN A 266 -9.25 1.59 -12.13
C GLN A 266 -10.28 0.49 -12.38
N ALA A 267 -10.77 -0.16 -11.32
CA ALA A 267 -11.89 -1.09 -11.44
C ALA A 267 -13.11 -0.37 -12.07
N PRO A 268 -13.81 -0.99 -13.03
CA PRO A 268 -14.98 -0.40 -13.68
C PRO A 268 -16.21 -0.39 -12.77
N VAL A 269 -16.18 -1.16 -11.68
CA VAL A 269 -17.25 -1.24 -10.67
C VAL A 269 -16.83 -0.58 -9.37
N THR A 270 -17.78 0.05 -8.69
CA THR A 270 -17.60 0.57 -7.32
C THR A 270 -18.26 -0.40 -6.35
N LEU A 271 -17.46 -1.01 -5.48
CA LEU A 271 -17.93 -1.93 -4.46
C LEU A 271 -18.77 -1.17 -3.43
N LYS A 272 -20.00 -1.61 -3.18
CA LYS A 272 -20.87 -0.96 -2.19
C LYS A 272 -20.73 -1.64 -0.83
N GLY A 273 -20.42 -0.88 0.20
CA GLY A 273 -20.55 -1.35 1.57
C GLY A 273 -22.00 -1.72 1.89
N PHE A 274 -22.19 -2.70 2.78
CA PHE A 274 -23.50 -3.10 3.26
C PHE A 274 -23.46 -3.51 4.74
N HIS A 275 -24.58 -3.29 5.43
CA HIS A 275 -24.85 -3.84 6.75
C HIS A 275 -26.31 -4.32 6.81
N GLU A 276 -26.65 -5.09 7.85
CA GLU A 276 -28.02 -5.56 8.08
C GLU A 276 -28.94 -4.55 8.75
#